data_AF-A0A7Y5EXD3-F1
#
_entry.id   AF-A0A7Y5EXD3-F1
#
_cell.length_a   1.000
_cell.length_b   1.000
_cell.length_c   1.000
_cell.angle_alpha   90.00
_cell.angle_beta   90.00
_cell.angle_gamma   90.00
#
_symmetry.space_group_name_H-M   'P 1'
#
loop_
_entity.id
_entity.type
_entity.pdbx_description
1 polymer ?
#
loop_
_entity_poly.entity_id
_entity_poly.type
_entity_poly.pdbx_seq_one_letter_code
_entity_poly.pdbx_strand_id
1 'polypeptide(L)'
;AATGQQVSEPIDHHEKWLCCGPGGAQMWMEEQNNDRINNKRTGQLLDTEASTIATACPFCITMISDGVKAAGKTENVKVEDIAELVARSI
;
A
#
# COMPACT_ATOMS: atom_id res chain seq x y z
N ALA A 1 7.32 15.28 -6.01
CA ALA A 1 7.54 14.87 -4.61
C ALA A 1 8.87 15.45 -4.09
N ALA A 2 9.12 15.46 -2.78
CA ALA A 2 10.41 15.90 -2.20
C ALA A 2 11.63 15.15 -2.78
N THR A 3 11.42 13.93 -3.28
CA THR A 3 12.39 13.06 -3.96
C THR A 3 12.48 13.27 -5.48
N GLY A 4 11.77 14.25 -6.04
CA GLY A 4 11.66 14.45 -7.50
C GLY A 4 10.80 13.43 -8.25
N GLN A 5 10.28 12.40 -7.57
CA GLN A 5 9.44 11.36 -8.16
C GLN A 5 8.02 11.87 -8.49
N GLN A 6 7.43 11.31 -9.55
CA GLN A 6 6.04 11.50 -9.92
C GLN A 6 5.14 10.65 -9.01
N VAL A 7 4.03 11.22 -8.55
CA VAL A 7 3.06 10.55 -7.69
C VAL A 7 1.80 10.32 -8.51
N SER A 8 1.30 9.09 -8.50
CA SER A 8 0.04 8.71 -9.15
C SER A 8 -1.05 8.54 -8.09
N GLU A 9 -2.25 9.03 -8.36
CA GLU A 9 -3.39 8.88 -7.47
C GLU A 9 -4.24 7.66 -7.88
N PRO A 10 -4.62 6.79 -6.92
CA PRO A 10 -5.53 5.67 -7.19
C PRO A 10 -6.98 6.16 -7.36
N ILE A 11 -7.86 5.30 -7.89
CA ILE A 11 -9.28 5.62 -8.11
C ILE A 11 -9.98 6.17 -6.86
N ASP A 12 -9.72 5.57 -5.70
CA ASP A 12 -10.20 6.03 -4.40
C ASP A 12 -9.09 6.80 -3.68
N HIS A 13 -9.16 8.13 -3.76
CA HIS A 13 -8.23 9.09 -3.16
C HIS A 13 -9.00 10.18 -2.39
N HIS A 14 -8.28 10.98 -1.61
CA HIS A 14 -8.79 12.12 -0.82
C HIS A 14 -9.94 11.68 0.09
N GLU A 15 -11.16 12.17 -0.08
CA GLU A 15 -12.31 11.85 0.77
C GLU A 15 -12.78 10.38 0.63
N LYS A 16 -12.40 9.71 -0.46
CA LYS A 16 -12.78 8.31 -0.74
C LYS A 16 -11.71 7.30 -0.37
N TRP A 17 -10.60 7.75 0.23
CA TRP A 17 -9.45 6.89 0.51
C TRP A 17 -9.83 5.68 1.37
N LEU A 18 -9.18 4.55 1.10
CA LEU A 18 -9.36 3.31 1.87
C LEU A 18 -8.13 3.01 2.74
N CYS A 19 -8.38 2.58 3.97
CA CYS A 19 -7.38 2.06 4.90
C CYS A 19 -6.86 0.68 4.43
N CYS A 20 -5.63 0.33 4.80
CA CYS A 20 -5.06 -1.01 4.55
C CYS A 20 -5.64 -2.11 5.46
N GLY A 21 -6.43 -1.76 6.49
CA GLY A 21 -7.19 -2.72 7.32
C GLY A 21 -6.75 -3.06 8.75
N PRO A 22 -5.48 -3.00 9.17
CA PRO A 22 -4.98 -3.60 10.42
C PRO A 22 -5.21 -2.73 11.67
N GLY A 23 -5.60 -1.47 11.49
CA GLY A 23 -5.83 -0.53 12.59
C GLY A 23 -6.99 -0.96 13.50
N GLY A 24 -7.04 -0.42 14.73
CA GLY A 24 -8.13 -0.76 15.68
C GLY A 24 -8.14 -2.23 16.10
N ALA A 25 -6.96 -2.84 16.23
CA ALA A 25 -6.74 -4.25 16.55
C ALA A 25 -7.22 -5.28 15.51
N GLN A 26 -7.65 -4.83 14.32
CA GLN A 26 -8.14 -5.71 13.26
C GLN A 26 -7.07 -6.69 12.75
N MET A 27 -5.78 -6.37 12.87
CA MET A 27 -4.69 -7.29 12.52
C MET A 27 -4.69 -8.59 13.36
N TRP A 28 -5.23 -8.56 14.57
CA TRP A 28 -5.25 -9.69 15.50
C TRP A 28 -6.64 -10.31 15.66
N MET A 29 -7.65 -9.75 15.01
CA MET A 29 -9.00 -10.30 15.01
C MET A 29 -9.20 -11.19 13.79
N GLU A 30 -10.04 -12.21 13.95
CA GLU A 30 -10.44 -13.05 12.84
C GLU A 30 -11.17 -12.22 11.77
N GLU A 31 -10.82 -12.45 10.52
CA GLU A 31 -11.45 -11.79 9.40
C GLU A 31 -12.91 -12.20 9.29
N GLN A 32 -13.80 -11.23 9.42
CA GLN A 32 -15.25 -11.47 9.38
C GLN A 32 -15.81 -11.53 7.96
N ASN A 33 -15.03 -11.07 6.97
CA ASN A 33 -15.45 -10.97 5.57
C ASN A 33 -14.52 -11.78 4.66
N ASN A 34 -15.08 -12.35 3.59
CA ASN A 34 -14.31 -13.10 2.59
C ASN A 34 -13.33 -12.22 1.80
N ASP A 35 -13.58 -10.92 1.69
CA ASP A 35 -12.70 -9.98 0.99
C ASP A 35 -11.93 -9.12 1.99
N ARG A 36 -10.62 -9.38 2.06
CA ARG A 36 -9.69 -8.59 2.85
C ARG A 36 -9.55 -7.18 2.26
N ILE A 37 -9.73 -6.15 3.07
CA ILE A 37 -9.66 -4.75 2.61
C ILE A 37 -8.28 -4.38 2.05
N ASN A 38 -7.20 -5.00 2.54
CA ASN A 38 -5.86 -4.79 2.02
C ASN A 38 -5.77 -5.20 0.54
N ASN A 39 -6.41 -6.30 0.12
CA ASN A 39 -6.42 -6.73 -1.28
C ASN A 39 -7.10 -5.70 -2.17
N LYS A 40 -8.25 -5.16 -1.72
CA LYS A 40 -8.95 -4.09 -2.44
C LYS A 40 -8.08 -2.84 -2.56
N ARG A 41 -7.48 -2.39 -1.46
CA ARG A 41 -6.60 -1.20 -1.47
C ARG A 41 -5.38 -1.43 -2.36
N THR A 42 -4.76 -2.60 -2.28
CA THR A 42 -3.59 -2.93 -3.12
C THR A 42 -3.96 -2.97 -4.60
N GLY A 43 -5.11 -3.54 -4.98
CA GLY A 43 -5.59 -3.48 -6.37
C GLY A 43 -5.65 -2.04 -6.91
N GLN A 44 -6.25 -1.12 -6.14
CA GLN A 44 -6.32 0.30 -6.53
C GLN A 44 -4.94 0.95 -6.72
N LEU A 45 -3.94 0.54 -5.91
CA LEU A 45 -2.57 1.05 -6.01
C LEU A 45 -1.81 0.41 -7.19
N LEU A 46 -2.10 -0.86 -7.51
CA LEU A 46 -1.52 -1.55 -8.66
C LEU A 46 -2.08 -1.02 -9.98
N ASP A 47 -3.35 -0.63 -9.99
CA ASP A 47 -4.03 -0.05 -11.16
C ASP A 47 -3.44 1.31 -11.59
N THR A 48 -2.67 1.98 -10.73
CA THR A 48 -1.94 3.20 -11.11
C THR A 48 -0.64 2.93 -11.86
N GLU A 49 -0.30 1.65 -12.08
CA GLU A 49 0.94 1.19 -12.72
C GLU A 49 2.22 1.68 -12.03
N ALA A 50 2.13 2.03 -10.74
CA ALA A 50 3.28 2.51 -9.98
C ALA A 50 4.24 1.34 -9.68
N SER A 51 5.54 1.53 -9.94
CA SER A 51 6.58 0.56 -9.61
C SER A 51 6.96 0.56 -8.12
N THR A 52 6.50 1.56 -7.36
CA THR A 52 6.77 1.68 -5.93
C THR A 52 5.55 2.25 -5.22
N ILE A 53 5.11 1.58 -4.16
CA ILE A 53 4.09 2.03 -3.23
C ILE A 53 4.79 2.52 -1.96
N ALA A 54 4.67 3.81 -1.69
CA ALA A 54 5.23 4.44 -0.51
C ALA A 54 4.21 4.49 0.64
N THR A 55 4.64 4.23 1.87
CA THR A 55 3.81 4.34 3.07
C THR A 55 4.61 4.93 4.24
N ALA A 56 3.92 5.52 5.21
CA ALA A 56 4.51 6.04 6.46
C ALA A 56 4.09 5.24 7.70
N CYS A 57 3.48 4.07 7.49
CA CYS A 57 2.95 3.22 8.56
C CYS A 57 3.48 1.79 8.40
N PRO A 58 4.11 1.21 9.44
CA PRO A 58 4.61 -0.17 9.40
C PRO A 58 3.52 -1.20 9.12
N PHE A 59 2.31 -0.99 9.64
CA PHE A 59 1.19 -1.91 9.37
C PHE A 59 0.75 -1.86 7.90
N CYS A 60 0.76 -0.68 7.28
CA CYS A 60 0.52 -0.56 5.85
C CYS A 60 1.58 -1.30 5.04
N ILE A 61 2.87 -1.26 5.45
CA ILE A 61 3.92 -2.03 4.77
C ILE A 61 3.55 -3.51 4.77
N THR A 62 3.26 -4.09 5.95
CA THR A 62 2.87 -5.50 6.04
C THR A 62 1.66 -5.82 5.17
N MET A 63 0.56 -5.07 5.34
CA MET A 63 -0.71 -5.41 4.70
C MET A 63 -0.70 -5.20 3.18
N ILE A 64 -0.02 -4.16 2.70
CA ILE A 64 0.11 -3.91 1.27
C ILE A 64 1.12 -4.87 0.64
N SER A 65 2.22 -5.21 1.33
CA SER A 65 3.16 -6.25 0.85
C SER A 65 2.47 -7.60 0.70
N ASP A 66 1.62 -7.98 1.66
CA ASP A 66 0.80 -9.18 1.57
C ASP A 66 -0.17 -9.13 0.38
N GLY A 67 -0.81 -7.97 0.14
CA GLY A 67 -1.68 -7.78 -1.04
C GLY A 67 -0.91 -7.86 -2.37
N VAL A 68 0.29 -7.29 -2.44
CA VAL A 68 1.15 -7.33 -3.64
C VAL A 68 1.60 -8.76 -3.92
N LYS A 69 1.90 -9.52 -2.86
CA LYS A 69 2.21 -10.95 -2.91
C LYS A 69 1.00 -11.77 -3.38
N ALA A 70 -0.18 -11.52 -2.84
CA ALA A 70 -1.42 -12.17 -3.27
C ALA A 70 -1.74 -11.90 -4.75
N ALA A 71 -1.40 -10.70 -5.26
CA ALA A 71 -1.54 -10.33 -6.66
C ALA A 71 -0.42 -10.86 -7.58
N GLY A 72 0.60 -11.54 -7.05
CA GLY A 72 1.73 -12.04 -7.83
C GLY A 72 2.60 -10.95 -8.44
N LYS A 73 2.71 -9.78 -7.79
CA LYS A 73 3.43 -8.59 -8.31
C LYS A 73 4.72 -8.25 -7.56
N THR A 74 5.20 -9.12 -6.68
CA THR A 74 6.38 -8.87 -5.82
C THR A 74 7.68 -8.57 -6.57
N GLU A 75 7.83 -9.06 -7.79
CA GLU A 75 9.02 -8.78 -8.61
C GLU A 75 9.00 -7.39 -9.27
N ASN A 76 7.79 -6.82 -9.44
CA ASN A 76 7.58 -5.62 -10.25
C ASN A 76 7.25 -4.38 -9.41
N VAL A 77 6.73 -4.58 -8.19
CA VAL A 77 6.23 -3.50 -7.33
C VAL A 77 6.88 -3.61 -5.96
N LYS A 78 7.55 -2.53 -5.54
CA LYS A 78 8.14 -2.40 -4.21
C LYS A 78 7.18 -1.73 -3.25
N VAL A 79 7.15 -2.17 -2.00
CA VAL A 79 6.41 -1.50 -0.91
C VAL A 79 7.44 -1.02 0.10
N GLU A 80 7.55 0.30 0.27
CA GLU A 80 8.67 0.92 0.99
C GLU A 80 8.18 2.02 1.94
N ASP A 81 8.95 2.26 3.01
CA ASP A 81 8.69 3.40 3.89
C ASP A 81 9.13 4.71 3.22
N ILE A 82 8.38 5.79 3.43
CA ILE A 82 8.74 7.12 2.93
C ILE A 82 10.15 7.55 3.39
N ALA A 83 10.60 7.14 4.58
CA ALA A 83 11.93 7.43 5.08
C ALA A 83 13.02 6.73 4.26
N GLU A 84 12.78 5.51 3.78
CA GLU A 84 13.70 4.79 2.90
C GLU A 84 13.81 5.48 1.54
N LEU A 85 12.68 5.97 1.00
CA LEU A 85 12.68 6.73 -0.25
C LEU A 85 13.47 8.04 -0.12
N VAL A 86 13.28 8.77 0.98
CA VAL A 86 14.02 10.00 1.25
C VAL A 86 15.50 9.69 1.40
N ALA A 87 15.88 8.68 2.19
CA ALA A 87 17.27 8.33 2.41
C ALA A 87 18.02 7.95 1.12
N ARG A 88 17.36 7.32 0.14
CA ARG A 88 17.95 7.02 -1.18
C ARG A 88 18.04 8.21 -2.14
N SER A 89 17.34 9.30 -1.85
CA SER A 89 17.27 10.48 -2.71
C SER A 89 18.35 11.53 -2.42
N ILE A 90 19.16 11.30 -1.38
CA ILE A 90 20.30 12.13 -0.94
C ILE A 90 21.58 11.45 -1.41
#